data_AF-N9RA63-F1
#
_entry.id   AF-N9RA63-F1
#
_cell.length_a   1.000
_cell.length_b   1.000
_cell.length_c   1.000
_cell.angle_alpha   90.00
_cell.angle_beta   90.00
_cell.angle_gamma   90.00
#
_symmetry.space_group_name_H-M   'P 1'
#
loop_
_entity.id
_entity.type
_entity.pdbx_description
1 polymer ?
#
loop_
_entity_poly.entity_id
_entity_poly.type
_entity_poly.pdbx_seq_one_letter_code
_entity_poly.pdbx_strand_id
1 'polypeptide(L)'
;MSILSFGVFFIVSLMLGYFLYKKNWKLRYLAPICFAFVFLSAWILLSLLFYLDGRDVQFVLDGRLSLNSRAIDLIFAASTLSLLSTLLLITIVWAIRNDVF
;
A
#
# COMPACT_ATOMS: atom_id res chain seq x y z
N MET A 1 -3.45 16.01 -3.64
CA MET A 1 -4.42 15.15 -2.93
C MET A 1 -4.98 15.93 -1.75
N SER A 2 -6.31 15.98 -1.57
CA SER A 2 -6.91 16.79 -0.51
C SER A 2 -6.85 16.09 0.85
N ILE A 3 -6.90 16.86 1.93
CA ILE A 3 -6.92 16.38 3.32
C ILE A 3 -8.09 15.41 3.58
N LEU A 4 -9.17 15.58 2.81
CA LEU A 4 -10.38 14.78 2.85
C LEU A 4 -10.12 13.36 2.32
N SER A 5 -9.35 13.22 1.25
CA SER A 5 -8.90 11.92 0.74
C SER A 5 -8.05 11.15 1.76
N PHE A 6 -7.22 11.87 2.52
CA PHE A 6 -6.39 11.29 3.58
C PHE A 6 -7.23 10.80 4.77
N GLY A 7 -8.24 11.58 5.18
CA GLY A 7 -9.17 11.20 6.25
C GLY A 7 -10.00 9.96 5.91
N VAL A 8 -10.51 9.87 4.68
CA VAL A 8 -11.25 8.69 4.21
C VAL A 8 -10.36 7.44 4.22
N PHE A 9 -9.10 7.56 3.79
CA PHE A 9 -8.14 6.46 3.83
C PHE A 9 -7.91 5.94 5.26
N PHE A 10 -7.77 6.85 6.23
CA PHE A 10 -7.58 6.48 7.65
C PHE A 10 -8.79 5.77 8.24
N ILE A 11 -10.01 6.26 7.95
CA ILE A 11 -11.26 5.65 8.44
C ILE A 11 -11.44 4.24 7.87
N VAL A 12 -11.18 4.05 6.58
CA VAL A 12 -11.27 2.73 5.92
C VAL A 12 -10.23 1.78 6.50
N SER A 13 -9.00 2.25 6.74
CA SER A 13 -7.93 1.48 7.37
C SER A 13 -8.31 1.02 8.79
N LEU A 14 -8.91 1.92 9.59
CA LEU A 14 -9.40 1.62 10.94
C LEU A 14 -10.55 0.60 10.93
N MET A 15 -11.52 0.77 10.03
CA MET A 15 -12.64 -0.18 9.85
C MET A 15 -12.13 -1.57 9.50
N LEU A 16 -11.15 -1.67 8.59
CA LEU A 16 -10.49 -2.92 8.23
C LEU A 16 -9.76 -3.53 9.43
N GLY A 17 -8.96 -2.75 10.16
CA GLY A 17 -8.26 -3.20 11.36
C GLY A 17 -9.20 -3.78 12.42
N TYR A 18 -10.31 -3.08 12.69
CA TYR A 18 -11.35 -3.53 13.63
C TYR A 18 -12.05 -4.82 13.17
N PHE A 19 -12.41 -4.91 11.89
CA PHE A 19 -13.06 -6.10 11.33
C PHE A 19 -12.15 -7.34 11.41
N LEU A 20 -10.84 -7.14 11.21
CA LEU A 20 -9.85 -8.20 11.27
C LEU A 20 -9.54 -8.65 12.71
N TYR A 21 -9.58 -7.72 13.67
CA TYR A 21 -9.55 -8.06 15.10
C TYR A 21 -10.74 -8.94 15.48
N LYS A 22 -11.97 -8.54 15.10
CA LYS A 22 -13.20 -9.26 15.42
C LYS A 22 -13.24 -10.68 14.85
N LYS A 23 -12.58 -10.94 13.73
CA LYS A 23 -12.48 -12.28 13.12
C LYS A 23 -11.35 -13.15 13.66
N ASN A 24 -10.56 -12.68 14.63
CA ASN A 24 -9.44 -13.43 15.21
C ASN A 24 -8.43 -13.94 14.17
N TRP A 25 -8.34 -13.28 13.01
CA TRP A 25 -7.45 -13.71 11.96
C TRP A 25 -5.99 -13.60 12.43
N LYS A 26 -5.19 -14.62 12.09
CA LYS A 26 -3.76 -14.60 12.41
C LYS A 26 -3.07 -13.51 11.59
N LEU A 27 -2.32 -12.64 12.27
CA LEU A 27 -1.47 -11.60 11.68
C LEU A 27 -0.60 -12.13 10.53
N ARG A 28 -0.17 -13.40 10.64
CA ARG A 28 0.59 -14.13 9.60
C ARG A 28 -0.09 -14.15 8.22
N TYR A 29 -1.42 -14.18 8.17
CA TYR A 29 -2.16 -14.15 6.90
C TYR A 29 -2.60 -12.73 6.52
N LEU A 30 -2.84 -11.87 7.51
CA LEU A 30 -3.23 -10.48 7.28
C LEU A 30 -2.12 -9.63 6.65
N ALA A 31 -0.91 -9.73 7.19
CA ALA A 31 0.22 -8.92 6.76
C ALA A 31 0.51 -9.06 5.26
N PRO A 32 0.62 -10.28 4.68
CA PRO A 32 0.85 -10.40 3.23
C PRO A 32 -0.35 -9.95 2.40
N ILE A 33 -1.59 -10.12 2.86
CA ILE A 33 -2.79 -9.64 2.15
C ILE A 33 -2.81 -8.11 2.13
N CYS A 34 -2.57 -7.47 3.28
CA CYS A 34 -2.48 -6.02 3.38
C CYS A 34 -1.33 -5.49 2.52
N PHE A 35 -0.17 -6.15 2.54
CA PHE A 35 0.96 -5.80 1.68
C PHE A 35 0.56 -5.81 0.21
N ALA A 36 0.02 -6.95 -0.26
CA ALA A 36 -0.32 -7.14 -1.66
C ALA A 36 -1.40 -6.15 -2.11
N PHE A 37 -2.41 -5.90 -1.27
CA PHE A 37 -3.49 -4.98 -1.58
C PHE A 37 -3.00 -3.53 -1.68
N VAL A 38 -2.19 -3.08 -0.72
CA VAL A 38 -1.64 -1.72 -0.73
C VAL A 38 -0.63 -1.56 -1.85
N PHE A 39 0.19 -2.57 -2.10
CA PHE A 39 1.15 -2.56 -3.21
C PHE A 39 0.45 -2.44 -4.56
N LEU A 40 -0.55 -3.30 -4.83
CA LEU A 40 -1.30 -3.26 -6.09
C LEU A 40 -2.07 -1.94 -6.27
N SER A 41 -2.72 -1.45 -5.21
CA SER A 41 -3.44 -0.17 -5.29
C SER A 41 -2.49 0.99 -5.51
N ALA A 42 -1.38 1.10 -4.77
CA ALA A 42 -0.36 2.13 -4.97
C ALA A 42 0.26 2.04 -6.37
N TRP A 43 0.56 0.83 -6.83
CA TRP A 43 1.11 0.59 -8.17
C TRP A 43 0.20 1.11 -9.27
N ILE A 44 -1.10 0.74 -9.23
CA ILE A 44 -2.09 1.17 -10.23
C ILE A 44 -2.25 2.69 -10.19
N LEU A 45 -2.37 3.26 -8.99
CA LEU A 45 -2.67 4.68 -8.80
C LEU A 45 -1.49 5.56 -9.23
N LEU A 46 -0.26 5.17 -8.90
CA LEU A 46 0.94 5.87 -9.37
C LEU A 46 1.18 5.66 -10.88
N SER A 47 0.94 4.47 -11.42
CA SER A 47 1.03 4.24 -12.88
C SER A 47 0.05 5.11 -13.65
N LEU A 48 -1.19 5.24 -13.16
CA LEU A 48 -2.20 6.10 -13.75
C LEU A 48 -1.82 7.59 -13.63
N LEU A 49 -1.21 8.00 -12.51
CA LEU A 49 -0.70 9.35 -12.33
C LEU A 49 0.41 9.68 -13.35
N PHE A 50 1.36 8.76 -13.54
CA PHE A 50 2.42 8.94 -14.54
C PHE A 50 1.87 9.00 -15.96
N TYR A 51 0.88 8.16 -16.29
CA TYR A 51 0.20 8.20 -17.59
C TYR A 51 -0.51 9.55 -17.84
N LEU A 52 -1.24 10.07 -16.84
CA LEU A 52 -1.92 11.37 -16.94
C LEU A 52 -0.95 12.54 -17.09
N ASP A 53 0.25 12.45 -16.51
CA ASP A 53 1.32 13.43 -16.67
C ASP A 53 2.07 13.32 -18.02
N GLY A 54 1.62 12.43 -18.92
CA GLY A 54 2.30 12.16 -20.21
C GLY A 54 3.70 11.56 -20.02
N ARG A 55 3.95 10.95 -18.86
CA ARG A 55 5.24 10.36 -18.49
C ARG A 55 5.19 8.85 -18.66
N ASP A 56 5.81 8.36 -19.73
CA ASP A 56 5.87 6.91 -19.96
C ASP A 56 6.73 6.22 -18.90
N VAL A 57 6.15 5.19 -18.28
CA VAL A 57 6.83 4.24 -17.41
C VAL A 57 7.17 3.02 -18.27
N GLN A 58 8.43 2.90 -18.67
CA GLN A 58 8.91 1.80 -19.49
C GLN A 58 9.66 0.79 -18.61
N PHE A 59 9.17 -0.46 -18.64
CA PHE A 59 9.81 -1.60 -17.96
C PHE A 59 10.69 -2.42 -18.92
N VAL A 60 10.46 -2.29 -20.23
CA VAL A 60 11.19 -3.00 -21.28
C VAL A 60 11.52 -1.99 -22.38
N LEU A 61 12.80 -1.88 -22.72
CA LEU A 61 13.30 -1.10 -23.85
C LEU A 61 14.08 -2.07 -24.74
N ASP A 62 13.72 -2.17 -26.03
CA ASP A 62 14.39 -3.01 -27.02
C ASP A 62 14.60 -4.48 -26.59
N GLY A 63 13.56 -5.11 -26.02
CA GLY A 63 13.59 -6.51 -25.61
C GLY A 63 14.49 -6.82 -24.40
N ARG A 64 15.10 -5.80 -23.78
CA ARG A 64 15.84 -5.92 -22.52
C ARG A 64 15.08 -5.23 -21.39
N LEU A 65 15.19 -5.80 -20.19
CA LEU A 65 14.75 -5.15 -18.94
C LEU A 65 15.59 -3.89 -18.73
N SER A 66 15.07 -2.78 -19.22
CA SER A 66 15.63 -1.44 -19.07
C SER A 66 14.60 -0.63 -18.30
N LEU A 67 14.67 -0.77 -16.98
CA LEU A 67 13.87 0.02 -16.06
C LEU A 67 14.31 1.49 -16.19
N ASN A 68 13.43 2.34 -16.72
CA ASN A 68 13.66 3.77 -16.62
C ASN A 68 13.63 4.17 -15.13
N SER A 69 14.35 5.23 -14.74
CA SER A 69 14.34 5.82 -13.39
C SER A 69 12.95 5.89 -12.75
N ARG A 70 11.93 6.24 -13.54
CA ARG A 70 10.52 6.32 -13.12
C ARG A 70 9.91 4.97 -12.75
N ALA A 71 10.29 3.90 -13.45
CA ALA A 71 9.84 2.55 -13.12
C ALA A 71 10.46 2.06 -11.80
N ILE A 72 11.72 2.45 -11.54
CA ILE A 72 12.38 2.20 -10.26
C ILE A 72 11.67 2.99 -9.15
N ASP A 73 11.41 4.28 -9.36
CA ASP A 73 10.68 5.13 -8.40
C ASP A 73 9.28 4.58 -8.11
N LEU A 74 8.57 4.06 -9.12
CA LEU A 74 7.27 3.43 -8.96
C LEU A 74 7.36 2.19 -8.05
N ILE A 75 8.31 1.29 -8.32
CA ILE A 75 8.52 0.08 -7.50
C ILE A 75 8.88 0.48 -6.07
N PHE A 76 9.77 1.46 -5.90
CA PHE A 76 10.23 1.90 -4.59
C PHE A 76 9.12 2.57 -3.79
N ALA A 77 8.34 3.46 -4.43
CA ALA A 77 7.21 4.13 -3.79
C ALA A 77 6.11 3.13 -3.41
N ALA A 78 5.73 2.22 -4.31
CA ALA A 78 4.70 1.22 -4.02
C ALA A 78 5.13 0.25 -2.91
N SER A 79 6.39 -0.20 -2.92
CA SER A 79 6.92 -1.11 -1.90
C SER A 79 7.09 -0.46 -0.53
N THR A 80 7.54 0.80 -0.47
CA THR A 80 7.65 1.55 0.79
C THR A 80 6.28 1.84 1.39
N LEU A 81 5.30 2.27 0.58
CA LEU A 81 3.91 2.47 1.00
C LEU A 81 3.28 1.19 1.54
N SER A 82 3.47 0.06 0.85
CA SER A 82 2.93 -1.22 1.31
C SER A 82 3.59 -1.70 2.60
N LEU A 83 4.91 -1.55 2.73
CA LEU A 83 5.64 -1.85 3.97
C LEU A 83 5.12 -1.01 5.15
N LEU A 84 5.06 0.31 4.99
CA LEU A 84 4.55 1.24 6.00
C LEU A 84 3.13 0.88 6.41
N SER A 85 2.24 0.64 5.45
CA SER A 85 0.85 0.25 5.76
C SER A 85 0.77 -1.08 6.49
N THR A 86 1.59 -2.07 6.13
CA THR A 86 1.62 -3.35 6.85
C THR A 86 2.15 -3.23 8.25
N LEU A 87 3.22 -2.44 8.47
CA LEU A 87 3.75 -2.18 9.80
C LEU A 87 2.70 -1.49 10.66
N LEU A 88 2.01 -0.50 10.10
CA LEU A 88 0.96 0.25 10.79
C LEU A 88 -0.20 -0.68 11.19
N LEU A 89 -0.65 -1.54 10.28
CA LEU A 89 -1.65 -2.56 10.57
C LEU A 89 -1.19 -3.54 11.66
N ILE A 90 0.06 -4.02 11.62
CA ILE A 90 0.63 -4.88 12.66
C ILE A 90 0.61 -4.17 14.02
N THR A 91 1.06 -2.91 14.07
CA THR A 91 1.08 -2.12 15.31
C THR A 91 -0.31 -1.84 15.85
N ILE A 92 -1.30 -1.52 15.00
CA ILE A 92 -2.68 -1.30 15.43
C ILE A 92 -3.27 -2.60 16.00
N VAL A 93 -3.14 -3.71 15.28
CA VAL A 93 -3.67 -5.00 15.74
C VAL A 93 -2.99 -5.44 17.03
N TRP A 94 -1.69 -5.21 17.18
CA TRP A 94 -0.96 -5.48 18.42
C TRP A 94 -1.44 -4.58 19.57
N ALA A 95 -1.63 -3.29 19.33
CA ALA A 95 -2.10 -2.34 20.35
C ALA A 95 -3.51 -2.68 20.84
N ILE A 96 -4.43 -3.03 19.92
CA ILE A 96 -5.78 -3.47 20.26
C ILE A 96 -5.75 -4.78 21.08
N ARG A 97 -4.87 -5.72 20.74
CA ARG A 97 -4.78 -7.01 21.46
C ARG A 97 -4.24 -6.89 22.87
N ASN A 98 -3.45 -5.86 23.15
CA ASN A 98 -2.84 -5.65 24.46
C ASN A 98 -3.51 -4.50 25.23
N ASP A 99 -4.70 -4.02 24.81
CA ASP A 99 -5.43 -2.90 25.41
C ASP A 99 -4.53 -1.69 25.70
N VAL A 100 -3.69 -1.31 24.74
CA VAL A 100 -2.81 -0.13 24.87
C VAL A 100 -3.57 1.19 24.62
N PHE A 101 -4.84 1.12 24.20
CA PHE A 101 -5.71 2.25 23.90
C PHE A 101 -6.92 2.33 24.82
#